data_AF-A0A9D5JM28-F1
#
_entry.id   AF-A0A9D5JM28-F1
#
_cell.length_a   1.000
_cell.length_b   1.000
_cell.length_c   1.000
_cell.angle_alpha   90.00
_cell.angle_beta   90.00
_cell.angle_gamma   90.00
#
_symmetry.space_group_name_H-M   'P 1'
#
loop_
_entity.id
_entity.type
_entity.pdbx_description
1 polymer ?
#
loop_
_entity_poly.entity_id
_entity_poly.type
_entity_poly.pdbx_seq_one_letter_code
_entity_poly.pdbx_strand_id
1 'polypeptide(L)'
;VYNASKHGIGYFGGTINSRRVVVTGSAMQLDIDHGYRGSLQYVIGVQGAGVGRSINVASARPGSSPASDPTVGNFTLMGADGARGSAIRVRRGAVGTWLNGVVTGGPACLDYEDGAGDGVEGFTPGSDPAFLSVLFDCAGGVLTRRGGLTGQEAVDADRNNRIMSPTLEGFVNGPAEAAVPAAAVPRGNGFLEAVDYVGAVRDGDDTWWRGWTCGLGVEDSDPC
;
A
#
# COMPACT_ATOMS: atom_id res chain seq x y z
N VAL A 1 13.17 2.68 7.93
CA VAL A 1 13.66 1.35 8.38
C VAL A 1 14.34 0.65 7.22
N TYR A 2 15.51 0.04 7.43
CA TYR A 2 16.25 -0.66 6.38
C TYR A 2 16.52 -2.11 6.77
N ASN A 3 16.24 -3.04 5.85
CA ASN A 3 16.65 -4.45 5.87
C ASN A 3 16.30 -5.22 7.16
N ALA A 4 15.13 -4.96 7.73
CA ALA A 4 14.62 -5.78 8.83
C ALA A 4 14.26 -7.19 8.33
N SER A 5 14.67 -8.23 9.07
CA SER A 5 14.57 -9.63 8.65
C SER A 5 13.14 -10.15 8.41
N LYS A 6 12.15 -9.56 9.09
CA LYS A 6 10.74 -9.97 8.99
C LYS A 6 9.83 -8.79 8.66
N HIS A 7 9.69 -7.85 9.58
CA HIS A 7 8.80 -6.69 9.45
C HIS A 7 9.60 -5.41 9.67
N GLY A 8 9.38 -4.39 8.85
CA GLY A 8 9.99 -3.08 9.00
C GLY A 8 9.33 -2.28 10.11
N ILE A 9 8.03 -1.96 9.96
CA ILE A 9 7.23 -1.30 11.00
C ILE A 9 5.98 -2.13 11.29
N GLY A 10 5.72 -2.38 12.57
CA GLY A 10 4.51 -3.04 13.04
C GLY A 10 3.54 -2.05 13.68
N TYR A 11 2.30 -2.00 13.20
CA TYR A 11 1.20 -1.24 13.79
C TYR A 11 0.19 -2.22 14.38
N PHE A 12 0.15 -2.32 15.70
CA PHE A 12 -0.67 -3.29 16.42
C PHE A 12 -1.61 -2.59 17.41
N GLY A 13 -2.90 -2.54 17.06
CA GLY A 13 -3.89 -1.81 17.84
C GLY A 13 -3.69 -0.29 17.90
N GLY A 14 -4.68 0.42 18.44
CA GLY A 14 -4.63 1.87 18.62
C GLY A 14 -4.79 2.68 17.32
N THR A 15 -4.47 3.97 17.40
CA THR A 15 -4.77 4.97 16.37
C THR A 15 -3.58 5.89 16.07
N ILE A 16 -2.35 5.41 16.31
CA ILE A 16 -1.15 6.19 15.98
C ILE A 16 -1.15 6.48 14.49
N ASN A 17 -0.96 7.74 14.14
CA ASN A 17 -0.85 8.17 12.75
C ASN A 17 0.61 8.41 12.38
N SER A 18 0.99 8.20 11.13
CA SER A 18 2.37 8.44 10.66
C SER A 18 2.37 9.05 9.27
N ARG A 19 3.30 9.99 9.04
CA ARG A 19 3.60 10.53 7.72
C ARG A 19 5.06 10.27 7.38
N ARG A 20 5.37 10.22 6.07
CA ARG A 20 6.75 10.13 5.55
C ARG A 20 7.45 8.87 6.06
N VAL A 21 6.84 7.73 5.75
CA VAL A 21 7.29 6.43 6.19
C VAL A 21 8.12 5.80 5.09
N VAL A 22 9.37 5.46 5.38
CA VAL A 22 10.26 4.84 4.42
C VAL A 22 10.74 3.50 4.96
N VAL A 23 10.43 2.43 4.24
CA VAL A 23 10.86 1.08 4.58
C VAL A 23 11.39 0.36 3.35
N THR A 24 12.64 -0.08 3.40
CA THR A 24 13.30 -0.73 2.27
C THR A 24 14.01 -2.01 2.68
N GLY A 25 14.07 -3.00 1.78
CA GLY A 25 14.80 -4.25 1.97
C GLY A 25 14.14 -5.28 2.91
N SER A 26 13.14 -4.88 3.68
CA SER A 26 12.42 -5.79 4.59
C SER A 26 11.53 -6.79 3.85
N ALA A 27 11.31 -7.96 4.47
CA ALA A 27 10.35 -8.94 3.96
C ALA A 27 8.89 -8.46 4.07
N MET A 28 8.55 -7.64 5.08
CA MET A 28 7.32 -6.87 5.11
C MET A 28 7.60 -5.44 5.50
N GLN A 29 7.20 -4.48 4.67
CA GLN A 29 7.45 -3.07 4.94
C GLN A 29 6.59 -2.65 6.13
N LEU A 30 5.30 -2.97 6.06
CA LEU A 30 4.32 -2.72 7.13
C LEU A 30 3.61 -4.02 7.52
N ASP A 31 3.51 -4.28 8.82
CA ASP A 31 2.64 -5.33 9.39
C ASP A 31 1.59 -4.67 10.28
N ILE A 32 0.31 -4.82 9.92
CA ILE A 32 -0.82 -4.15 10.57
C ILE A 32 -1.75 -5.22 11.13
N ASP A 33 -1.97 -5.23 12.45
CA ASP A 33 -2.87 -6.21 13.08
C ASP A 33 -3.46 -5.67 14.39
N HIS A 34 -4.16 -6.54 15.14
CA HIS A 34 -4.68 -6.32 16.49
C HIS A 34 -5.59 -5.09 16.61
N GLY A 35 -6.36 -4.79 15.56
CA GLY A 35 -7.37 -3.72 15.59
C GLY A 35 -6.77 -2.33 15.46
N TYR A 36 -5.66 -2.18 14.74
CA TYR A 36 -5.10 -0.88 14.41
C TYR A 36 -6.03 -0.10 13.49
N ARG A 37 -6.27 1.18 13.81
CA ARG A 37 -7.23 2.06 13.12
C ARG A 37 -6.67 3.46 12.82
N GLY A 38 -5.35 3.55 12.70
CA GLY A 38 -4.67 4.82 12.42
C GLY A 38 -4.57 5.13 10.93
N SER A 39 -3.97 6.27 10.63
CA SER A 39 -3.75 6.81 9.29
C SER A 39 -2.27 6.92 8.95
N LEU A 40 -1.90 6.45 7.77
CA LEU A 40 -0.53 6.46 7.24
C LEU A 40 -0.52 7.27 5.94
N GLN A 41 0.46 8.16 5.75
CA GLN A 41 0.63 8.92 4.50
C GLN A 41 2.08 9.05 4.05
N TYR A 42 2.31 9.14 2.74
CA TYR A 42 3.64 9.26 2.12
C TYR A 42 4.51 8.06 2.48
N VAL A 43 4.06 6.87 2.07
CA VAL A 43 4.69 5.59 2.37
C VAL A 43 5.52 5.12 1.18
N ILE A 44 6.84 5.08 1.33
CA ILE A 44 7.75 4.42 0.38
C ILE A 44 8.06 3.03 0.91
N GLY A 45 7.67 2.01 0.15
CA GLY A 45 7.89 0.61 0.48
C GLY A 45 8.62 -0.13 -0.63
N VAL A 46 9.90 -0.44 -0.44
CA VAL A 46 10.70 -1.17 -1.44
C VAL A 46 11.08 -2.54 -0.89
N GLN A 47 10.64 -3.61 -1.56
CA GLN A 47 10.93 -4.98 -1.12
C GLN A 47 12.42 -5.32 -1.27
N GLY A 48 12.93 -6.18 -0.39
CA GLY A 48 14.21 -6.85 -0.59
C GLY A 48 14.08 -8.07 -1.51
N ALA A 49 15.19 -8.52 -2.07
CA ALA A 49 15.22 -9.72 -2.92
C ALA A 49 14.85 -11.00 -2.13
N GLY A 50 14.12 -11.92 -2.77
CA GLY A 50 13.96 -13.31 -2.33
C GLY A 50 12.72 -13.64 -1.46
N VAL A 51 12.21 -12.71 -0.64
CA VAL A 51 10.95 -12.93 0.11
C VAL A 51 10.30 -11.62 0.52
N GLY A 52 8.98 -11.48 0.28
CA GLY A 52 8.23 -10.44 0.96
C GLY A 52 6.85 -10.07 0.40
N ARG A 53 6.12 -9.29 1.19
CA ARG A 53 4.94 -8.53 0.80
C ARG A 53 5.08 -7.11 1.35
N SER A 54 4.66 -6.07 0.64
CA SER A 54 4.90 -4.70 1.13
C SER A 54 4.06 -4.37 2.34
N ILE A 55 2.76 -4.64 2.29
CA ILE A 55 1.84 -4.44 3.41
C ILE A 55 1.15 -5.76 3.73
N ASN A 56 1.21 -6.17 4.99
CA ASN A 56 0.34 -7.18 5.56
C ASN A 56 -0.68 -6.50 6.46
N VAL A 57 -1.97 -6.80 6.28
CA VAL A 57 -3.00 -6.39 7.24
C VAL A 57 -3.92 -7.53 7.59
N ALA A 58 -4.25 -7.64 8.88
CA ALA A 58 -5.18 -8.66 9.37
C ALA A 58 -5.94 -8.18 10.60
N SER A 59 -7.08 -8.81 10.89
CA SER A 59 -7.72 -8.85 12.20
C SER A 59 -7.63 -10.27 12.79
N ALA A 60 -8.18 -10.46 13.99
CA ALA A 60 -8.25 -11.80 14.59
C ALA A 60 -9.20 -12.72 13.80
N ARG A 61 -10.33 -12.18 13.33
CA ARG A 61 -11.36 -12.86 12.52
C ARG A 61 -12.30 -11.83 11.86
N PRO A 62 -13.12 -12.23 10.87
CA PRO A 62 -14.26 -11.41 10.43
C PRO A 62 -15.17 -11.00 11.60
N GLY A 63 -15.62 -9.75 11.61
CA GLY A 63 -16.42 -9.18 12.69
C GLY A 63 -15.66 -8.92 14.01
N SER A 64 -14.32 -8.93 14.00
CA SER A 64 -13.51 -8.46 15.13
C SER A 64 -13.87 -7.02 15.52
N SER A 65 -13.87 -6.73 16.82
CA SER A 65 -14.08 -5.37 17.35
C SER A 65 -13.00 -5.01 18.37
N PRO A 66 -12.14 -4.01 18.09
CA PRO A 66 -12.00 -3.36 16.79
C PRO A 66 -11.43 -4.29 15.71
N ALA A 67 -11.90 -4.15 14.47
CA ALA A 67 -11.21 -4.66 13.30
C ALA A 67 -9.98 -3.79 13.00
N SER A 68 -8.96 -4.37 12.36
CA SER A 68 -7.87 -3.59 11.79
C SER A 68 -8.39 -2.86 10.54
N ASP A 69 -8.39 -1.55 10.62
CA ASP A 69 -8.99 -0.62 9.66
C ASP A 69 -8.05 0.57 9.43
N PRO A 70 -6.85 0.34 8.85
CA PRO A 70 -5.94 1.43 8.53
C PRO A 70 -6.49 2.28 7.39
N THR A 71 -6.24 3.59 7.43
CA THR A 71 -6.34 4.43 6.23
C THR A 71 -4.93 4.76 5.71
N VAL A 72 -4.57 4.30 4.52
CA VAL A 72 -3.22 4.49 3.95
C VAL A 72 -3.32 5.33 2.67
N GLY A 73 -2.92 6.59 2.75
CA GLY A 73 -2.88 7.52 1.62
C GLY A 73 -1.47 7.68 1.03
N ASN A 74 -1.35 7.99 -0.26
CA ASN A 74 -0.09 8.37 -0.90
C ASN A 74 1.05 7.39 -0.62
N PHE A 75 1.02 6.25 -1.30
CA PHE A 75 2.01 5.20 -1.12
C PHE A 75 2.59 4.75 -2.45
N THR A 76 3.87 4.40 -2.46
CA THR A 76 4.55 3.76 -3.59
C THR A 76 5.16 2.46 -3.08
N LEU A 77 4.63 1.32 -3.53
CA LEU A 77 5.07 -0.02 -3.15
C LEU A 77 5.73 -0.68 -4.35
N MET A 78 7.00 -1.02 -4.21
CA MET A 78 7.80 -1.63 -5.26
C MET A 78 8.21 -3.04 -4.84
N GLY A 79 7.77 -4.03 -5.60
CA GLY A 79 8.25 -5.40 -5.52
C GLY A 79 9.66 -5.52 -6.10
N ALA A 80 10.48 -6.40 -5.53
CA ALA A 80 11.80 -6.71 -6.05
C ALA A 80 11.77 -7.89 -7.03
N ASP A 81 12.78 -7.98 -7.89
CA ASP A 81 12.97 -9.17 -8.71
C ASP A 81 13.14 -10.42 -7.85
N GLY A 82 12.44 -11.49 -8.23
CA GLY A 82 12.40 -12.73 -7.46
C GLY A 82 11.65 -12.62 -6.12
N ALA A 83 10.95 -11.51 -5.84
CA ALA A 83 10.02 -11.43 -4.72
C ALA A 83 8.96 -12.52 -4.82
N ARG A 84 8.61 -13.09 -3.66
CA ARG A 84 7.59 -14.15 -3.54
C ARG A 84 6.42 -13.60 -2.74
N GLY A 85 5.28 -13.38 -3.38
CA GLY A 85 4.05 -12.91 -2.72
C GLY A 85 3.28 -11.87 -3.52
N SER A 86 2.56 -11.00 -2.79
CA SER A 86 1.85 -9.84 -3.32
C SER A 86 2.39 -8.56 -2.68
N ALA A 87 2.15 -7.39 -3.27
CA ALA A 87 2.52 -6.13 -2.62
C ALA A 87 1.64 -5.80 -1.41
N ILE A 88 0.33 -5.96 -1.51
CA ILE A 88 -0.60 -5.81 -0.39
C ILE A 88 -1.26 -7.15 -0.15
N ARG A 89 -1.30 -7.59 1.11
CA ARG A 89 -2.08 -8.75 1.54
C ARG A 89 -3.07 -8.33 2.60
N VAL A 90 -4.34 -8.59 2.33
CA VAL A 90 -5.44 -8.32 3.25
C VAL A 90 -6.04 -9.64 3.69
N ARG A 91 -6.14 -9.82 5.00
CA ARG A 91 -6.47 -11.10 5.63
C ARG A 91 -7.52 -10.91 6.70
N ARG A 92 -8.19 -12.01 7.06
CA ARG A 92 -8.94 -12.19 8.33
C ARG A 92 -9.62 -10.92 8.84
N GLY A 93 -10.78 -10.54 8.35
CA GLY A 93 -11.57 -9.50 9.01
C GLY A 93 -11.00 -8.08 8.95
N ALA A 94 -9.94 -7.83 8.17
CA ALA A 94 -9.38 -6.49 8.01
C ALA A 94 -10.20 -5.72 6.96
N VAL A 95 -10.42 -4.42 7.21
CA VAL A 95 -11.37 -3.58 6.45
C VAL A 95 -10.73 -2.27 5.94
N GLY A 96 -9.40 -2.22 5.88
CA GLY A 96 -8.65 -0.98 5.62
C GLY A 96 -8.94 -0.32 4.27
N THR A 97 -8.54 0.96 4.16
CA THR A 97 -8.67 1.77 2.96
C THR A 97 -7.30 2.19 2.44
N TRP A 98 -7.00 1.94 1.17
CA TRP A 98 -5.82 2.41 0.46
C TRP A 98 -6.22 3.43 -0.58
N LEU A 99 -5.62 4.62 -0.55
CA LEU A 99 -5.92 5.68 -1.50
C LEU A 99 -4.67 6.35 -2.07
N ASN A 100 -4.78 6.84 -3.31
CA ASN A 100 -3.74 7.60 -4.01
C ASN A 100 -2.42 6.83 -4.06
N GLY A 101 -2.46 5.61 -4.58
CA GLY A 101 -1.35 4.66 -4.47
C GLY A 101 -0.71 4.29 -5.81
N VAL A 102 0.53 3.82 -5.73
CA VAL A 102 1.22 3.11 -6.82
C VAL A 102 1.72 1.77 -6.27
N VAL A 103 1.40 0.69 -6.97
CA VAL A 103 1.82 -0.67 -6.65
C VAL A 103 2.41 -1.28 -7.90
N THR A 104 3.72 -1.55 -7.86
CA THR A 104 4.42 -2.11 -9.02
C THR A 104 5.40 -3.20 -8.62
N GLY A 105 5.70 -4.09 -9.56
CA GLY A 105 6.70 -5.13 -9.42
C GLY A 105 6.22 -6.34 -8.61
N GLY A 106 6.99 -7.42 -8.69
CA GLY A 106 6.67 -8.68 -8.05
C GLY A 106 5.53 -9.48 -8.69
N PRO A 107 5.13 -10.62 -8.09
CA PRO A 107 4.22 -11.58 -8.71
C PRO A 107 2.75 -11.14 -8.76
N ALA A 108 2.28 -10.32 -7.81
CA ALA A 108 0.90 -9.86 -7.75
C ALA A 108 0.81 -8.55 -6.97
N CYS A 109 -0.17 -7.71 -7.28
CA CYS A 109 -0.34 -6.47 -6.52
C CYS A 109 -1.07 -6.73 -5.20
N LEU A 110 -2.10 -7.56 -5.23
CA LEU A 110 -3.03 -7.79 -4.12
C LEU A 110 -3.19 -9.30 -3.86
N ASP A 111 -3.13 -9.68 -2.58
CA ASP A 111 -3.57 -10.98 -2.08
C ASP A 111 -4.75 -10.71 -1.13
N TYR A 112 -5.95 -10.70 -1.70
CA TYR A 112 -7.21 -10.49 -1.00
C TYR A 112 -7.75 -11.87 -0.59
N GLU A 113 -7.59 -12.25 0.67
CA GLU A 113 -8.07 -13.56 1.13
C GLU A 113 -9.60 -13.61 1.21
N ASP A 114 -10.21 -14.76 0.97
CA ASP A 114 -11.66 -15.00 1.14
C ASP A 114 -12.20 -14.57 2.53
N GLY A 115 -11.32 -14.54 3.54
CA GLY A 115 -11.66 -14.11 4.89
C GLY A 115 -11.34 -12.65 5.20
N ALA A 116 -10.96 -11.83 4.23
CA ALA A 116 -10.84 -10.38 4.38
C ALA A 116 -12.23 -9.73 4.53
N GLY A 117 -12.28 -8.47 4.99
CA GLY A 117 -13.55 -7.76 5.11
C GLY A 117 -14.49 -8.33 6.16
N ASP A 118 -15.78 -8.39 5.85
CA ASP A 118 -16.78 -9.02 6.71
C ASP A 118 -16.83 -10.55 6.56
N GLY A 119 -16.03 -11.12 5.65
CA GLY A 119 -15.97 -12.54 5.36
C GLY A 119 -17.16 -13.06 4.53
N VAL A 120 -17.92 -12.17 3.90
CA VAL A 120 -19.00 -12.49 2.96
C VAL A 120 -18.47 -12.34 1.53
N GLU A 121 -18.91 -13.21 0.62
CA GLU A 121 -18.59 -13.06 -0.81
C GLU A 121 -19.33 -11.85 -1.39
N GLY A 122 -18.62 -11.04 -2.16
CA GLY A 122 -19.12 -9.78 -2.71
C GLY A 122 -18.54 -8.55 -1.99
N PHE A 123 -18.19 -7.51 -2.74
CA PHE A 123 -17.62 -6.28 -2.18
C PHE A 123 -18.70 -5.36 -1.58
N THR A 124 -18.52 -4.99 -0.30
CA THR A 124 -19.35 -4.04 0.42
C THR A 124 -18.52 -2.85 0.93
N PRO A 125 -18.72 -1.62 0.41
CA PRO A 125 -18.00 -0.43 0.88
C PRO A 125 -18.10 -0.22 2.39
N GLY A 126 -16.95 -0.10 3.06
CA GLY A 126 -16.85 0.13 4.51
C GLY A 126 -16.90 -1.14 5.37
N SER A 127 -17.30 -2.27 4.79
CA SER A 127 -17.14 -3.60 5.41
C SER A 127 -15.96 -4.36 4.82
N ASP A 128 -15.57 -4.02 3.59
CA ASP A 128 -14.47 -4.63 2.86
C ASP A 128 -13.31 -3.66 2.61
N PRO A 129 -12.08 -4.20 2.51
CA PRO A 129 -10.91 -3.51 2.00
C PRO A 129 -11.17 -2.73 0.71
N ALA A 130 -10.89 -1.43 0.72
CA ALA A 130 -11.16 -0.54 -0.42
C ALA A 130 -9.87 0.03 -1.03
N PHE A 131 -9.83 0.10 -2.37
CA PHE A 131 -8.72 0.67 -3.13
C PHE A 131 -9.24 1.84 -3.99
N LEU A 132 -8.72 3.04 -3.74
CA LEU A 132 -9.20 4.28 -4.35
C LEU A 132 -8.06 5.01 -5.06
N SER A 133 -8.13 5.15 -6.38
CA SER A 133 -7.12 5.82 -7.20
C SER A 133 -5.73 5.22 -6.99
N VAL A 134 -5.63 3.93 -7.26
CA VAL A 134 -4.40 3.14 -7.18
C VAL A 134 -3.98 2.69 -8.58
N LEU A 135 -2.73 2.95 -8.94
CA LEU A 135 -2.08 2.41 -10.13
C LEU A 135 -1.46 1.05 -9.79
N PHE A 136 -1.81 0.02 -10.56
CA PHE A 136 -1.36 -1.35 -10.40
C PHE A 136 -0.56 -1.82 -11.62
N ASP A 137 0.63 -2.37 -11.38
CA ASP A 137 1.46 -3.00 -12.41
C ASP A 137 2.34 -4.12 -11.84
N CYS A 138 1.79 -5.33 -11.77
CA CYS A 138 2.51 -6.49 -11.25
C CYS A 138 2.53 -7.62 -12.27
N ALA A 139 3.62 -8.40 -12.31
CA ALA A 139 3.91 -9.33 -13.40
C ALA A 139 2.85 -10.45 -13.56
N GLY A 140 2.26 -10.91 -12.45
CA GLY A 140 1.16 -11.88 -12.47
C GLY A 140 -0.23 -11.25 -12.39
N GLY A 141 -0.35 -9.93 -12.55
CA GLY A 141 -1.60 -9.19 -12.52
C GLY A 141 -1.94 -8.56 -11.17
N VAL A 142 -3.12 -7.94 -11.11
CA VAL A 142 -3.59 -7.23 -9.91
C VAL A 142 -3.78 -8.18 -8.73
N LEU A 143 -4.48 -9.30 -8.93
CA LEU A 143 -4.78 -10.25 -7.86
C LEU A 143 -3.91 -11.51 -7.94
N THR A 144 -3.60 -12.11 -6.79
CA THR A 144 -3.15 -13.49 -6.78
C THR A 144 -4.26 -14.40 -7.31
N ARG A 145 -3.91 -15.63 -7.72
CA ARG A 145 -4.90 -16.69 -8.06
C ARG A 145 -5.86 -17.03 -6.90
N ARG A 146 -5.63 -16.50 -5.69
CA ARG A 146 -6.47 -16.66 -4.50
C ARG A 146 -7.25 -15.39 -4.13
N GLY A 147 -7.15 -14.31 -4.91
CA GLY A 147 -7.73 -13.00 -4.62
C GLY A 147 -9.26 -12.90 -4.66
N GLY A 148 -9.95 -14.01 -4.98
CA GLY A 148 -11.41 -14.11 -5.03
C GLY A 148 -12.10 -13.17 -6.04
N LEU A 149 -13.42 -13.29 -6.15
CA LEU A 149 -14.25 -12.33 -6.89
C LEU A 149 -14.37 -11.00 -6.13
N THR A 150 -14.49 -11.04 -4.80
CA THR A 150 -14.57 -9.84 -3.93
C THR A 150 -13.39 -8.90 -4.11
N GLY A 151 -12.15 -9.42 -4.21
CA GLY A 151 -10.98 -8.57 -4.40
C GLY A 151 -10.97 -7.86 -5.75
N GLN A 152 -11.54 -8.49 -6.79
CA GLN A 152 -11.67 -7.87 -8.11
C GLN A 152 -12.75 -6.79 -8.09
N GLU A 153 -13.89 -7.06 -7.45
CA GLU A 153 -14.95 -6.08 -7.26
C GLU A 153 -14.48 -4.86 -6.44
N ALA A 154 -13.62 -5.06 -5.42
CA ALA A 154 -13.04 -3.98 -4.65
C ALA A 154 -12.12 -3.07 -5.48
N VAL A 155 -11.39 -3.63 -6.44
CA VAL A 155 -10.57 -2.87 -7.40
C VAL A 155 -11.46 -2.15 -8.41
N ASP A 156 -12.47 -2.84 -8.94
CA ASP A 156 -13.37 -2.29 -9.97
C ASP A 156 -14.36 -1.26 -9.41
N ALA A 157 -14.56 -1.23 -8.09
CA ALA A 157 -15.45 -0.29 -7.40
C ALA A 157 -15.01 1.18 -7.55
N ASP A 158 -13.72 1.44 -7.77
CA ASP A 158 -13.24 2.79 -8.09
C ASP A 158 -12.68 2.87 -9.51
N ARG A 159 -13.37 3.62 -10.36
CA ARG A 159 -13.01 3.84 -11.77
C ARG A 159 -11.68 4.56 -11.97
N ASN A 160 -11.15 5.20 -10.93
CA ASN A 160 -9.85 5.87 -11.01
C ASN A 160 -8.69 4.91 -10.79
N ASN A 161 -8.92 3.68 -10.31
CA ASN A 161 -7.90 2.64 -10.32
C ASN A 161 -7.44 2.36 -11.76
N ARG A 162 -6.13 2.21 -11.95
CA ARG A 162 -5.52 1.99 -13.27
C ARG A 162 -4.67 0.73 -13.26
N ILE A 163 -4.77 -0.06 -14.32
CA ILE A 163 -3.89 -1.18 -14.60
C ILE A 163 -3.06 -0.79 -15.82
N MET A 164 -1.86 -0.29 -15.59
CA MET A 164 -0.98 0.24 -16.63
C MET A 164 0.46 0.30 -16.13
N SER A 165 1.42 0.22 -17.06
CA SER A 165 2.83 0.34 -16.70
C SER A 165 3.14 1.73 -16.13
N PRO A 166 3.87 1.80 -15.00
CA PRO A 166 4.27 3.05 -14.40
C PRO A 166 5.41 3.71 -15.18
N THR A 167 5.62 4.99 -14.91
CA THR A 167 6.74 5.78 -15.45
C THR A 167 7.66 6.30 -14.35
N LEU A 168 7.70 5.58 -13.22
CA LEU A 168 8.48 5.97 -12.05
C LEU A 168 9.98 6.09 -12.38
N GLU A 169 10.60 7.13 -11.81
CA GLU A 169 12.05 7.20 -11.65
C GLU A 169 12.40 6.75 -10.23
N GLY A 170 12.73 5.46 -10.07
CA GLY A 170 12.76 4.82 -8.76
C GLY A 170 11.35 4.76 -8.17
N PHE A 171 11.09 5.51 -7.09
CA PHE A 171 9.75 5.65 -6.48
C PHE A 171 9.11 7.02 -6.74
N VAL A 172 9.79 7.88 -7.48
CA VAL A 172 9.30 9.22 -7.83
C VAL A 172 8.38 9.11 -9.03
N ASN A 173 7.22 9.75 -8.94
CA ASN A 173 6.23 9.76 -10.01
C ASN A 173 6.76 10.33 -11.33
N GLY A 174 6.30 9.73 -12.42
CA GLY A 174 6.42 10.26 -13.77
C GLY A 174 5.06 10.61 -14.39
N PRO A 175 5.02 10.78 -15.73
CA PRO A 175 3.82 11.18 -16.46
C PRO A 175 2.60 10.24 -16.32
N ALA A 176 2.81 8.92 -16.21
CA ALA A 176 1.73 7.95 -16.04
C ALA A 176 1.03 8.12 -14.70
N GLU A 177 1.79 8.28 -13.60
CA GLU A 177 1.26 8.50 -12.26
C GLU A 177 0.53 9.85 -12.18
N ALA A 178 1.11 10.90 -12.76
CA ALA A 178 0.51 12.24 -12.81
C ALA A 178 -0.83 12.29 -13.58
N ALA A 179 -1.09 11.32 -14.47
CA ALA A 179 -2.34 11.22 -15.20
C ALA A 179 -3.46 10.50 -14.43
N VAL A 180 -3.17 9.87 -13.29
CA VAL A 180 -4.16 9.20 -12.46
C VAL A 180 -4.86 10.23 -11.56
N PRO A 181 -6.20 10.38 -11.66
CA PRO A 181 -6.92 11.30 -10.79
C PRO A 181 -6.83 10.85 -9.33
N ALA A 182 -6.49 11.75 -8.41
CA ALA A 182 -6.48 11.44 -6.99
C ALA A 182 -7.89 11.30 -6.39
N ALA A 183 -8.04 10.36 -5.47
CA ALA A 183 -9.17 10.21 -4.58
C ALA A 183 -9.15 11.26 -3.47
N ALA A 184 -10.34 11.70 -3.06
CA ALA A 184 -10.50 12.57 -1.91
C ALA A 184 -10.24 11.81 -0.60
N VAL A 185 -9.67 12.51 0.38
CA VAL A 185 -9.51 11.99 1.75
C VAL A 185 -10.89 11.61 2.33
N PRO A 186 -11.04 10.43 2.97
CA PRO A 186 -12.30 10.02 3.58
C PRO A 186 -12.82 11.04 4.59
N ARG A 187 -14.14 11.29 4.57
CA ARG A 187 -14.77 12.22 5.51
C ARG A 187 -14.47 11.81 6.96
N GLY A 188 -14.09 12.78 7.79
CA GLY A 188 -13.73 12.55 9.19
C GLY A 188 -12.27 12.15 9.41
N ASN A 189 -11.49 11.87 8.36
CA ASN A 189 -10.05 11.74 8.49
C ASN A 189 -9.40 13.14 8.48
N GLY A 190 -9.13 13.67 9.67
CA GLY A 190 -8.44 14.96 9.85
C GLY A 190 -6.92 14.85 9.82
N PHE A 191 -6.36 13.65 9.62
CA PHE A 191 -4.91 13.45 9.60
C PHE A 191 -4.36 13.54 8.19
N LEU A 192 -4.92 12.85 7.20
CA LEU A 192 -4.37 12.85 5.84
C LEU A 192 -4.43 14.25 5.20
N GLU A 193 -3.35 14.66 4.56
CA GLU A 193 -3.31 15.82 3.68
C GLU A 193 -4.08 15.54 2.40
N ALA A 194 -4.90 16.50 1.96
CA ALA A 194 -5.50 16.45 0.65
C ALA A 194 -4.44 16.76 -0.42
N VAL A 195 -4.38 15.92 -1.45
CA VAL A 195 -3.43 16.03 -2.56
C VAL A 195 -4.16 15.80 -3.88
N ASP A 196 -3.50 16.14 -4.98
CA ASP A 196 -4.00 16.01 -6.35
C ASP A 196 -3.28 14.92 -7.18
N TYR A 197 -2.47 14.07 -6.55
CA TYR A 197 -1.67 13.03 -7.19
C TYR A 197 -1.72 11.68 -6.46
N VAL A 198 -1.41 10.59 -7.18
CA VAL A 198 -1.20 9.24 -6.62
C VAL A 198 0.29 9.00 -6.33
N GLY A 199 0.63 8.05 -5.47
CA GLY A 199 2.03 7.76 -5.14
C GLY A 199 2.54 8.55 -3.94
N ALA A 200 3.70 8.15 -3.42
CA ALA A 200 4.31 8.72 -2.21
C ALA A 200 5.10 10.01 -2.47
N VAL A 201 5.60 10.22 -3.69
CA VAL A 201 6.45 11.36 -4.07
C VAL A 201 5.93 11.94 -5.38
N ARG A 202 5.53 13.22 -5.35
CA ARG A 202 4.71 13.83 -6.40
C ARG A 202 5.38 13.90 -7.77
N ASP A 203 6.65 14.27 -7.79
CA ASP A 203 7.45 14.57 -8.96
C ASP A 203 8.92 14.77 -8.51
N GLY A 204 9.81 15.14 -9.44
CA GLY A 204 11.23 15.37 -9.15
C GLY A 204 11.53 16.57 -8.23
N ASP A 205 10.58 17.49 -8.03
CA ASP A 205 10.72 18.62 -7.12
C ASP A 205 10.34 18.24 -5.67
N ASP A 206 9.57 17.16 -5.50
CA ASP A 206 9.21 16.62 -4.20
C ASP A 206 10.36 15.80 -3.58
N THR A 207 11.05 16.45 -2.65
CA THR A 207 12.29 15.94 -2.06
C THR A 207 12.15 15.60 -0.58
N TRP A 208 10.93 15.35 -0.08
CA TRP A 208 10.68 15.15 1.36
C TRP A 208 11.49 14.02 2.00
N TRP A 209 11.92 13.05 1.22
CA TRP A 209 12.71 11.89 1.66
C TRP A 209 14.22 12.19 1.72
N ARG A 210 14.71 13.21 1.01
CA ARG A 210 16.14 13.57 0.96
C ARG A 210 16.63 14.15 2.29
N GLY A 211 17.92 13.97 2.57
CA GLY A 211 18.62 14.56 3.72
C GLY A 211 18.41 13.83 5.07
N TRP A 212 17.57 12.79 5.11
CA TRP A 212 17.41 11.93 6.28
C TRP A 212 17.25 10.45 5.95
N THR A 213 17.00 10.11 4.68
CA THR A 213 17.25 8.76 4.15
C THR A 213 18.59 8.71 3.43
N CYS A 214 19.19 7.52 3.31
CA CYS A 214 20.44 7.33 2.56
C CYS A 214 20.24 6.29 1.45
N GLY A 215 20.92 6.49 0.32
CA GLY A 215 20.97 5.53 -0.79
C GLY A 215 19.61 5.24 -1.44
N LEU A 216 18.67 6.18 -1.37
CA LEU A 216 17.32 6.02 -1.93
C LEU A 216 17.11 6.95 -3.13
N GLY A 217 17.82 6.73 -4.22
CA GLY A 217 17.57 7.44 -5.48
C GLY A 217 18.68 7.20 -6.49
N VAL A 218 18.40 7.47 -7.77
CA VAL A 218 19.42 7.31 -8.83
C VAL A 218 20.58 8.30 -8.65
N GLU A 219 20.31 9.45 -8.03
CA GLU A 219 21.29 10.52 -7.78
C GLU A 219 21.75 10.63 -6.32
N ASP A 220 21.15 9.88 -5.39
CA ASP A 220 21.50 9.98 -3.97
C ASP A 220 22.72 9.11 -3.67
N SER A 221 23.89 9.61 -4.06
CA SER A 221 25.20 9.00 -3.77
C SER A 221 25.63 9.18 -2.32
N ASP A 222 24.83 9.84 -1.49
CA ASP A 222 25.15 10.09 -0.09
C ASP A 222 25.03 8.76 0.69
N PRO A 223 26.15 8.16 1.11
CA PRO A 223 26.14 6.85 1.75
C PRO A 223 25.58 6.88 3.18
N CYS A 224 25.29 8.08 3.70
CA CYS A 224 25.65 8.52 5.04
C CYS A 224 27.14 8.26 5.40
#